data_AF-A0ABD1P9S2-F1
#
_entry.id   AF-A0ABD1P9S2-F1
#
_cell.length_a   1.000
_cell.length_b   1.000
_cell.length_c   1.000
_cell.angle_alpha   90.00
_cell.angle_beta   90.00
_cell.angle_gamma   90.00
#
_symmetry.space_group_name_H-M   'P 1'
#
loop_
_entity.id
_entity.type
_entity.pdbx_description
1 polymer ?
#
loop_
_entity_poly.entity_id
_entity_poly.type
_entity_poly.pdbx_seq_one_letter_code
_entity_poly.pdbx_strand_id
1 'polypeptide(L)'
;MTGKNKGICHSCRRPGHYLSACPKKQQCPVCGNGFVKWMEVEKKFANIGRLFFCCSSNCGYFKWSDENLNGAYDVGESSGVSAGSPTAKDEIEELSRIFKYLLRLLNDKM
;
A
#
# COMPACT_ATOMS: atom_id res chain seq x y z
N MET A 1 8.13 -25.93 7.17
CA MET A 1 7.06 -24.91 7.19
C MET A 1 5.76 -25.56 7.62
N THR A 2 5.47 -25.56 8.92
CA THR A 2 4.20 -26.01 9.52
C THR A 2 3.34 -24.76 9.73
N GLY A 3 2.48 -24.46 8.77
CA GLY A 3 1.61 -23.28 8.79
C GLY A 3 0.45 -23.47 7.84
N LYS A 4 -0.66 -22.74 8.06
CA LYS A 4 -1.90 -22.85 7.27
C LYS A 4 -1.69 -22.59 5.77
N ASN A 5 -0.63 -21.87 5.42
CA ASN A 5 -0.27 -21.51 4.04
C ASN A 5 0.73 -22.48 3.37
N LYS A 6 0.98 -23.66 3.96
CA LYS A 6 1.90 -24.66 3.37
C LYS A 6 1.38 -25.19 2.03
N GLY A 7 2.25 -25.24 1.02
CA GLY A 7 1.94 -25.83 -0.28
C GLY A 7 1.07 -24.96 -1.19
N ILE A 8 0.84 -23.69 -0.80
CA ILE A 8 0.10 -22.70 -1.57
C ILE A 8 1.09 -21.70 -2.18
N CYS A 9 0.88 -21.32 -3.44
CA CYS A 9 1.65 -20.28 -4.08
C CYS A 9 1.39 -18.92 -3.44
N HIS A 10 2.44 -18.26 -2.93
CA HIS A 10 2.30 -16.93 -2.34
C HIS A 10 2.14 -15.80 -3.36
N SER A 11 2.08 -16.05 -4.68
CA SER A 11 1.72 -14.99 -5.65
C SER A 11 0.26 -15.05 -6.11
N CYS A 12 -0.30 -16.25 -6.28
CA CYS A 12 -1.66 -16.42 -6.82
C CYS A 12 -2.62 -17.17 -5.88
N ARG A 13 -2.14 -17.61 -4.71
CA ARG A 13 -2.86 -18.40 -3.70
C ARG A 13 -3.46 -19.72 -4.20
N ARG A 14 -2.89 -20.32 -5.25
CA ARG A 14 -3.28 -21.65 -5.73
C ARG A 14 -2.29 -22.73 -5.29
N PRO A 15 -2.75 -23.94 -4.95
CA PRO A 15 -1.86 -25.06 -4.67
C PRO A 15 -1.18 -25.58 -5.94
N GLY A 16 -0.22 -26.49 -5.77
CA GLY A 16 0.44 -27.22 -6.87
C GLY A 16 1.74 -26.58 -7.39
N HIS A 17 2.00 -25.31 -7.07
CA HIS A 17 3.26 -24.65 -7.38
C HIS A 17 3.62 -23.61 -6.32
N TYR A 18 4.88 -23.16 -6.33
CA TYR A 18 5.37 -22.09 -5.46
C TYR A 18 5.59 -20.79 -6.22
N LEU A 19 5.90 -19.70 -5.50
CA LEU A 19 6.16 -18.38 -6.06
C LEU A 19 7.16 -18.40 -7.24
N SER A 20 8.22 -19.21 -7.15
CA SER A 20 9.25 -19.33 -8.17
C SER A 20 8.70 -19.81 -9.52
N ALA A 21 7.80 -20.79 -9.51
CA ALA A 21 7.18 -21.42 -10.68
C ALA A 21 5.79 -20.86 -11.02
N CYS A 22 5.39 -19.74 -10.40
CA CYS A 22 4.06 -19.18 -10.65
C CYS A 22 3.97 -18.51 -12.02
N PRO A 23 3.02 -18.91 -12.90
CA PRO A 23 2.84 -18.27 -14.21
C PRO A 23 2.24 -16.87 -14.10
N LYS A 24 1.63 -16.53 -12.96
CA LYS A 24 0.98 -15.23 -12.70
C LYS A 24 1.79 -14.34 -11.75
N LYS A 25 3.08 -14.64 -11.50
CA LYS A 25 3.91 -13.80 -10.63
C LYS A 25 4.05 -12.40 -11.19
N GLN A 26 3.79 -11.41 -10.35
CA GLN A 26 3.93 -10.00 -10.69
C GLN A 26 5.26 -9.49 -10.14
N GLN A 27 5.99 -8.73 -10.94
CA GLN A 27 7.18 -8.02 -10.46
C GLN A 27 6.78 -6.93 -9.46
N CYS A 28 7.68 -6.65 -8.51
CA CYS A 28 7.46 -5.61 -7.53
C CYS A 28 7.38 -4.24 -8.22
N PRO A 29 6.30 -3.46 -8.01
CA PRO A 29 6.13 -2.16 -8.67
C PRO A 29 7.09 -1.09 -8.15
N VAL A 30 7.71 -1.31 -6.98
CA VAL A 30 8.62 -0.33 -6.35
C VAL A 30 10.06 -0.50 -6.80
N CYS A 31 10.57 -1.74 -6.83
CA CYS A 31 11.99 -1.97 -7.11
C CYS A 31 12.30 -2.74 -8.39
N GLY A 32 11.32 -3.38 -9.03
CA GLY A 32 11.53 -4.25 -10.21
C GLY A 32 12.33 -5.54 -9.97
N ASN A 33 13.13 -5.60 -8.89
CA ASN A 33 14.09 -6.69 -8.60
C ASN A 33 13.47 -7.88 -7.87
N GLY A 34 12.23 -7.76 -7.39
CA GLY A 34 11.52 -8.79 -6.64
C GLY A 34 10.16 -9.09 -7.23
N PHE A 35 9.44 -10.00 -6.59
CA PHE A 35 8.06 -10.34 -6.92
C PHE A 35 7.12 -9.96 -5.80
N VAL A 36 5.88 -9.61 -6.16
CA VAL A 36 4.79 -9.40 -5.21
C VAL A 36 4.36 -10.74 -4.64
N LYS A 37 4.36 -10.84 -3.31
CA LYS A 37 3.86 -11.99 -2.56
C LYS A 37 2.74 -11.57 -1.60
N TRP A 38 1.76 -12.44 -1.48
CA TRP A 38 0.70 -12.42 -0.49
C TRP A 38 1.22 -12.96 0.82
N MET A 39 0.93 -12.24 1.89
CA MET A 39 1.21 -12.63 3.26
C MET A 39 -0.07 -12.47 4.08
N GLU A 40 -0.14 -13.20 5.19
CA GLU A 40 -1.25 -13.15 6.15
C GLU A 40 -0.67 -12.74 7.50
N VAL A 41 -1.37 -11.85 8.19
CA VAL A 41 -0.96 -11.40 9.51
C VAL A 41 -1.26 -12.49 10.54
N GLU A 42 -0.21 -13.13 11.06
CA GLU A 42 -0.36 -14.15 12.12
C GLU A 42 -0.30 -13.55 13.54
N LYS A 43 0.21 -12.32 13.66
CA LYS A 43 0.37 -11.65 14.96
C LYS A 43 -1.00 -11.34 15.55
N LYS A 44 -1.23 -11.74 16.82
CA LYS A 44 -2.50 -11.56 17.56
C LYS A 44 -2.79 -10.08 17.88
N PHE A 45 -3.33 -9.36 16.91
CA PHE A 45 -3.77 -7.96 17.01
C PHE A 45 -5.04 -7.77 16.15
N ALA A 46 -5.53 -6.53 16.04
CA ALA A 46 -6.74 -6.18 15.28
C ALA A 46 -6.70 -6.62 13.80
N ASN A 47 -5.52 -6.80 13.21
CA ASN A 47 -5.34 -7.18 11.82
C ASN A 47 -5.09 -8.69 11.60
N ILE A 48 -5.27 -9.55 12.61
CA ILE A 48 -4.99 -10.99 12.48
C ILE A 48 -5.82 -11.61 11.35
N GLY A 49 -5.19 -12.47 10.55
CA GLY A 49 -5.80 -13.12 9.40
C GLY A 49 -5.98 -12.21 8.17
N ARG A 50 -5.73 -10.90 8.29
CA ARG A 50 -5.80 -9.99 7.14
C ARG A 50 -4.64 -10.22 6.19
N LEU A 51 -4.91 -10.06 4.91
CA LEU A 51 -3.94 -10.30 3.84
C LEU A 51 -3.31 -9.00 3.34
N PHE A 52 -2.02 -9.06 3.07
CA PHE A 52 -1.26 -7.95 2.49
C PHE A 52 -0.31 -8.43 1.39
N PHE A 53 0.09 -7.50 0.54
CA PHE A 53 1.12 -7.65 -0.47
C PHE A 53 2.44 -7.11 0.06
N CYS A 54 3.54 -7.82 -0.19
CA CYS A 54 4.88 -7.26 0.00
C CYS A 54 5.88 -7.76 -1.04
N CYS A 55 7.07 -7.16 -1.08
CA CYS A 55 8.13 -7.57 -1.98
C CYS A 55 8.87 -8.80 -1.47
N SER A 56 9.25 -9.71 -2.37
CA SER A 56 10.15 -10.84 -2.05
C SER A 56 11.57 -10.40 -1.68
N SER A 57 12.03 -9.27 -2.21
CA SER A 57 13.38 -8.74 -2.04
C SER A 57 13.48 -7.67 -0.94
N ASN A 58 12.46 -7.56 -0.09
CA ASN A 58 12.42 -6.69 1.10
C ASN A 58 12.74 -5.19 0.83
N CYS A 59 12.32 -4.64 -0.31
CA CYS A 59 12.51 -3.22 -0.64
C CYS A 59 11.58 -2.25 0.10
N GLY A 60 10.72 -2.74 1.00
CA GLY A 60 9.74 -1.92 1.72
C GLY A 60 8.35 -1.82 1.07
N TYR A 61 8.12 -2.38 -0.12
CA TYR A 61 6.76 -2.43 -0.70
C TYR A 61 5.78 -3.18 0.23
N PHE A 62 4.68 -2.52 0.58
CA PHE A 62 3.58 -3.01 1.39
C PHE A 62 2.26 -2.42 0.88
N LYS A 63 1.21 -3.26 0.75
CA LYS A 63 -0.14 -2.82 0.39
C LYS A 63 -1.18 -3.77 0.98
N TRP A 64 -2.28 -3.29 1.57
CA TRP A 64 -3.34 -4.19 2.03
C TRP A 64 -4.09 -4.79 0.84
N SER A 65 -4.51 -6.05 0.94
CA SER A 65 -5.13 -6.74 -0.21
C SER A 65 -6.51 -6.20 -0.59
N ASP A 66 -7.20 -5.61 0.38
CA ASP A 66 -8.58 -5.12 0.32
C ASP A 66 -8.68 -3.62 0.01
N GLU A 67 -7.55 -2.88 -0.04
CA GLU A 67 -7.52 -1.46 -0.42
C GLU A 67 -8.05 -1.17 -1.84
N ASN A 68 -8.23 -2.20 -2.68
CA ASN A 68 -8.79 -2.06 -4.03
C ASN A 68 -10.30 -2.35 -4.13
N LEU A 69 -10.94 -2.82 -3.04
CA LEU A 69 -12.38 -3.14 -3.01
C LEU A 69 -13.23 -2.05 -2.34
N ASN A 70 -12.59 -1.12 -1.64
CA ASN A 70 -13.26 -0.11 -0.82
C ASN A 70 -13.41 1.25 -1.51
N GLY A 71 -13.68 1.27 -2.81
CA GLY A 71 -14.09 2.49 -3.53
C GLY A 71 -15.45 3.08 -3.09
N ALA A 72 -16.01 2.61 -1.97
CA ALA A 72 -17.28 3.08 -1.41
C ALA A 72 -17.33 2.87 0.12
N TYR A 73 -16.35 3.38 0.87
CA TYR A 73 -16.66 4.01 2.17
C TYR A 73 -15.47 4.86 2.67
N ASP A 74 -15.84 6.11 2.92
CA ASP A 74 -15.31 7.09 3.86
C ASP A 74 -13.83 7.51 3.83
N VAL A 75 -13.71 8.83 3.73
CA VAL A 75 -12.53 9.66 3.60
C VAL A 75 -11.66 9.54 4.86
N GLY A 76 -10.56 8.81 4.74
CA GLY A 76 -9.48 8.70 5.72
C GLY A 76 -8.13 8.75 5.02
N GLU A 77 -7.80 9.95 4.56
CA GLU A 77 -6.57 10.38 3.89
C GLU A 77 -5.32 9.60 4.30
N SER A 78 -4.89 8.67 3.44
CA SER A 78 -3.55 8.08 3.46
C SER A 78 -3.05 7.99 2.03
N SER A 79 -2.53 9.13 1.58
CA SER A 79 -1.92 9.34 0.28
C SER A 79 -0.78 8.34 0.06
N GLY A 80 -1.08 7.30 -0.73
CA GLY A 80 -0.07 6.64 -1.54
C GLY A 80 0.48 7.66 -2.54
N VAL A 81 1.71 8.10 -2.30
CA VAL A 81 2.50 8.91 -3.22
C VAL A 81 2.59 8.19 -4.57
N SER A 82 1.73 8.61 -5.50
CA SER A 82 1.98 8.45 -6.93
C SER A 82 2.87 9.60 -7.34
N ALA A 83 4.08 9.29 -7.80
CA ALA A 83 5.02 10.27 -8.31
C ALA A 83 4.51 10.86 -9.65
N GLY A 84 3.53 11.74 -9.57
CA GLY A 84 3.36 12.84 -10.51
C GLY A 84 4.14 14.01 -9.96
N SER A 85 5.12 14.52 -10.72
CA SER A 85 5.80 15.76 -10.33
C SER A 85 4.73 16.85 -10.24
N PRO A 86 4.58 17.56 -9.09
CA PRO A 86 3.66 18.68 -8.99
C PRO A 86 4.01 19.69 -10.08
N THR A 87 3.01 20.14 -10.84
CA THR A 87 3.23 21.24 -11.76
C THR A 87 3.40 22.52 -10.94
N ALA A 88 4.08 23.53 -11.48
CA ALA A 88 4.25 24.80 -10.77
C ALA A 88 2.93 25.45 -10.32
N LYS A 89 1.80 25.09 -10.95
CA LYS A 89 0.47 25.57 -10.55
C LYS A 89 -0.04 24.87 -9.29
N ASP A 90 0.25 23.59 -9.13
CA ASP A 90 -0.17 22.79 -7.97
C ASP A 90 0.54 23.27 -6.69
N GLU A 91 1.84 23.57 -6.79
CA GLU A 91 2.64 24.17 -5.72
C GLU A 91 2.11 25.55 -5.29
N ILE A 92 1.74 26.40 -6.26
CA ILE A 92 1.20 27.74 -5.99
C ILE A 92 -0.15 27.64 -5.29
N GLU A 93 -1.00 26.69 -5.68
CA GLU A 93 -2.30 26.48 -5.05
C GLU A 93 -2.16 25.95 -3.62
N GLU A 94 -1.20 25.06 -3.38
CA GLU A 94 -0.91 24.52 -2.05
C GLU A 94 -0.36 25.60 -1.11
N LEU A 95 0.56 26.45 -1.57
CA LEU A 95 1.04 27.61 -0.82
C LEU A 95 -0.08 28.61 -0.50
N SER A 96 -0.99 28.85 -1.45
CA SER A 96 -2.16 29.72 -1.24
C SER A 96 -3.09 29.17 -0.15
N ARG A 97 -3.29 27.85 -0.13
CA ARG A 97 -4.10 27.16 0.89
C ARG A 97 -3.47 27.28 2.27
N ILE A 98 -2.16 27.07 2.38
CA ILE A 98 -1.41 27.21 3.63
C ILE A 98 -1.49 28.65 4.14
N PHE A 99 -1.29 29.65 3.27
CA PHE A 99 -1.31 31.05 3.68
C PHE A 99 -2.67 31.48 4.23
N LYS A 100 -3.77 31.04 3.59
CA LYS A 100 -5.14 31.29 4.08
C LYS A 100 -5.39 30.66 5.45
N TYR A 101 -4.86 29.46 5.69
CA TYR A 101 -5.01 28.78 6.97
C TYR A 101 -4.23 29.50 8.09
N LEU A 102 -2.99 29.93 7.81
CA LEU A 102 -2.19 30.71 8.76
C LEU A 102 -2.84 32.06 9.10
N LEU A 103 -3.39 32.76 8.11
CA LEU A 103 -4.13 34.01 8.34
C LEU A 103 -5.36 33.79 9.24
N ARG A 104 -6.06 32.67 9.07
CA ARG A 104 -7.19 32.33 9.93
C ARG A 104 -6.75 32.08 11.38
N LEU A 105 -5.67 31.33 11.58
CA LEU A 105 -5.11 31.07 12.91
C LEU A 105 -4.60 32.33 13.62
N LEU A 106 -4.11 33.31 12.87
CA LEU A 106 -3.70 34.60 13.43
C LEU A 106 -4.91 35.46 13.82
N ASN A 107 -6.00 35.37 13.06
CA ASN A 107 -7.24 36.10 13.35
C ASN A 107 -8.04 35.48 14.50
N ASP A 108 -7.94 34.17 14.75
CA ASP A 108 -8.57 33.51 15.90
C ASP A 108 -7.87 33.79 17.25
N LYS A 109 -6.74 34.52 17.26
CA LYS A 109 -5.98 34.89 18.47
C LYS A 109 -6.12 36.37 18.88
N MET A 110 -7.04 37.12 18.27
CA MET A 110 -7.45 38.47 18.70
C MET A 110 -8.92 38.45 19.14
#